data_AF-A0A5K7ZBG6-F1
#
_entry.id   AF-A0A5K7ZBG6-F1
#
_cell.length_a   1.000
_cell.length_b   1.000
_cell.length_c   1.000
_cell.angle_alpha   90.00
_cell.angle_beta   90.00
_cell.angle_gamma   90.00
#
_symmetry.space_group_name_H-M   'P 1'
#
loop_
_entity.id
_entity.type
_entity.pdbx_description
1 polymer ?
#
loop_
_entity_poly.entity_id
_entity_poly.type
_entity_poly.pdbx_seq_one_letter_code
_entity_poly.pdbx_strand_id
1 'polypeptide(L)'
;MEPRKPTIGQQYGLTRRQLMTMGIVGLTAWTVEPLSYAFAGTGDDLEQITRIAGLPSRKGPLLVFRDYTTDPDVEIEQHIRRQLFGRKDLLSRIKKKVGFKKQLRLNIEEIQVRLQFIPQSQDGLGTAYQRYCLDITDSIFGMNGMDNIYSAITSPEKSYPAISQDGISAFLVHRLAKDFRATCRFTAESGNSIKTIISGAIYSNHLGAVDLEIEMVAPGQFELARKPFTIWQNDTDNLYTLMAIPAEETLHYLLGRATDREISTHFQNRPPESLAAARNIAEEWMALEESVVGGLVDRVLRRYCENRRLKWSDLFANNPQAMVPELRQYRYRKRGLQLVADLGFQHAMDLYLDSPSRFRERLL
;
A
#
# COMPACT_ATOMS: atom_id res chain seq x y z
N MET A 1 48.50 20.64 17.39
CA MET A 1 48.05 21.18 16.09
C MET A 1 47.74 20.00 15.20
N GLU A 2 46.46 19.69 15.02
CA GLU A 2 46.01 18.62 14.12
C GLU A 2 45.99 19.09 12.66
N PRO A 3 46.26 18.22 11.69
CA PRO A 3 46.20 18.58 10.28
C PRO A 3 44.74 18.76 9.82
N ARG A 4 44.46 19.84 9.08
CA ARG A 4 43.14 20.08 8.47
C ARG A 4 42.79 18.95 7.50
N LYS A 5 41.58 18.39 7.64
CA LYS A 5 41.03 17.41 6.69
C LYS A 5 40.90 18.04 5.29
N PRO A 6 41.24 17.32 4.22
CA PRO A 6 41.09 17.82 2.86
C PRO A 6 39.61 18.05 2.53
N THR A 7 39.32 19.11 1.79
CA THR A 7 37.95 19.36 1.30
C THR A 7 37.60 18.34 0.21
N ILE A 8 36.30 18.07 0.03
CA ILE A 8 35.75 17.07 -0.92
C ILE A 8 36.38 17.20 -2.32
N GLY A 9 36.66 18.42 -2.79
CA GLY A 9 37.29 18.65 -4.10
C GLY A 9 38.73 18.13 -4.23
N GLN A 10 39.48 17.98 -3.13
CA GLN A 10 40.86 17.48 -3.15
C GLN A 10 40.94 15.95 -3.13
N GLN A 11 39.87 15.24 -2.75
CA GLN A 11 39.82 13.77 -2.78
C GLN A 11 39.59 13.20 -4.19
N TYR A 12 39.14 14.02 -5.15
CA TYR A 12 38.81 13.59 -6.51
C TYR A 12 39.74 14.15 -7.61
N GLY A 13 40.88 14.73 -7.24
CA GLY A 13 41.90 15.18 -8.22
C GLY A 13 41.44 16.31 -9.16
N LEU A 14 40.41 17.07 -8.78
CA LEU A 14 39.87 18.13 -9.63
C LEU A 14 40.73 19.39 -9.53
N THR A 15 41.08 19.93 -10.68
CA THR A 15 41.91 21.14 -10.78
C THR A 15 41.11 22.38 -10.37
N ARG A 16 41.79 23.41 -9.85
CA ARG A 16 41.18 24.69 -9.40
C ARG A 16 40.34 25.37 -10.49
N ARG A 17 40.64 25.10 -11.76
CA ARG A 17 39.87 25.58 -12.93
C ARG A 17 38.51 24.86 -13.06
N GLN A 18 38.45 23.55 -12.82
CA GLN A 18 37.21 22.76 -12.85
C GLN A 18 36.27 23.13 -11.68
N LEU A 19 36.82 23.46 -10.51
CA LEU A 19 36.03 24.00 -9.39
C LEU A 19 35.41 25.37 -9.69
N MET A 20 36.11 26.24 -10.44
CA MET A 20 35.52 27.51 -10.88
C MET A 20 34.47 27.33 -11.98
N THR A 21 34.60 26.34 -12.86
CA THR A 21 33.56 26.06 -13.88
C THR A 21 32.28 25.54 -13.23
N MET A 22 32.37 24.71 -12.19
CA MET A 22 31.19 24.32 -11.39
C MET A 22 30.61 25.49 -10.58
N GLY A 23 31.45 26.41 -10.08
CA GLY A 23 30.99 27.62 -9.40
C GLY A 23 30.23 28.60 -10.30
N ILE A 24 30.59 28.68 -11.59
CA ILE A 24 29.92 29.56 -12.56
C ILE A 24 28.62 28.93 -13.10
N VAL A 25 28.57 27.60 -13.28
CA VAL A 25 27.31 26.90 -13.62
C VAL A 25 26.32 26.92 -12.45
N GLY A 26 26.81 26.94 -11.20
CA GLY A 26 25.99 27.04 -10.00
C GLY A 26 25.36 28.42 -9.74
N LEU A 27 25.84 29.50 -10.38
CA LEU A 27 25.34 30.86 -10.15
C LEU A 27 24.37 31.36 -11.24
N THR A 28 24.29 30.69 -12.39
CA THR A 28 23.26 30.97 -13.42
C THR A 28 22.05 30.03 -13.37
N ALA A 29 22.04 29.06 -12.45
CA ALA A 29 20.93 28.12 -12.26
C ALA A 29 19.91 28.57 -11.19
N TRP A 30 20.10 29.74 -10.57
CA TRP A 30 19.25 30.26 -9.47
C TRP A 30 18.15 31.23 -9.94
N THR A 31 17.83 31.23 -11.23
CA THR A 31 16.64 31.91 -11.78
C THR A 31 15.84 31.03 -12.73
N VAL A 32 15.99 29.70 -12.64
CA VAL A 32 15.14 28.77 -13.38
C VAL A 32 14.13 28.20 -12.39
N GLU A 33 12.88 28.57 -12.62
CA GLU A 33 11.68 27.91 -12.13
C GLU A 33 11.89 26.38 -12.06
N PRO A 34 11.25 25.66 -11.11
CA PRO A 34 11.45 24.23 -11.01
C PRO A 34 11.19 23.61 -12.37
N LEU A 35 12.24 22.96 -12.89
CA LEU A 35 12.23 22.18 -14.13
C LEU A 35 11.18 21.08 -13.95
N SER A 36 9.95 21.47 -14.23
CA SER A 36 8.87 20.64 -14.69
C SER A 36 9.46 19.71 -15.73
N TYR A 37 9.42 18.41 -15.42
CA TYR A 37 9.59 17.40 -16.45
C TYR A 37 8.66 17.78 -17.59
N ALA A 38 9.27 18.17 -18.70
CA ALA A 38 8.58 18.72 -19.85
C ALA A 38 7.44 17.80 -20.27
N PHE A 39 6.26 18.40 -20.43
CA PHE A 39 5.05 17.86 -21.00
C PHE A 39 5.33 16.98 -22.24
N ALA A 40 5.48 15.68 -22.04
CA ALA A 40 4.99 14.70 -23.02
C ALA A 40 3.45 14.65 -22.84
N GLY A 41 2.70 14.68 -23.95
CA GLY A 41 1.29 15.06 -23.98
C GLY A 41 0.41 14.39 -22.92
N THR A 42 -0.05 15.17 -21.94
CA THR A 42 -0.93 14.69 -20.84
C THR A 42 -2.26 14.11 -21.33
N GLY A 43 -2.70 14.48 -22.53
CA GLY A 43 -3.87 13.87 -23.19
C GLY A 43 -3.59 12.46 -23.71
N ASP A 44 -2.38 12.22 -24.25
CA ASP A 44 -1.95 10.92 -24.75
C ASP A 44 -1.73 9.93 -23.58
N ASP A 45 -1.16 10.39 -22.47
CA ASP A 45 -0.94 9.54 -21.29
C ASP A 45 -2.23 9.03 -20.66
N LEU A 46 -3.26 9.87 -20.54
CA LEU A 46 -4.53 9.40 -19.97
C LEU A 46 -5.26 8.44 -20.92
N GLU A 47 -5.22 8.71 -22.23
CA GLU A 47 -5.72 7.76 -23.21
C GLU A 47 -4.99 6.42 -23.09
N GLN A 48 -3.67 6.43 -22.91
CA GLN A 48 -2.88 5.22 -22.68
C GLN A 48 -3.27 4.52 -21.37
N ILE A 49 -3.49 5.25 -20.28
CA ILE A 49 -3.90 4.66 -18.99
C ILE A 49 -5.28 4.02 -19.10
N THR A 50 -6.21 4.61 -19.86
CA THR A 50 -7.52 3.99 -20.08
C THR A 50 -7.42 2.63 -20.78
N ARG A 51 -6.38 2.42 -21.60
CA ARG A 51 -6.09 1.15 -22.26
C ARG A 51 -5.43 0.12 -21.35
N ILE A 52 -4.85 0.53 -20.22
CA ILE A 52 -4.27 -0.39 -19.22
C ILE A 52 -5.40 -1.12 -18.49
N ALA A 53 -6.46 -0.39 -18.13
CA ALA A 53 -7.65 -0.97 -17.56
C ALA A 53 -8.27 -1.95 -18.57
N GLY A 54 -8.35 -3.22 -18.20
CA GLY A 54 -8.89 -4.28 -19.06
C GLY A 54 -7.85 -5.01 -19.91
N LEU A 55 -6.55 -4.72 -19.75
CA LEU A 55 -5.52 -5.62 -20.28
C LEU A 55 -5.66 -7.02 -19.64
N PRO A 56 -5.40 -8.10 -20.39
CA PRO A 56 -5.43 -9.44 -19.82
C PRO A 56 -4.42 -9.61 -18.68
N SER A 57 -4.88 -10.14 -17.55
CA SER A 57 -4.02 -10.43 -16.41
C SER A 57 -2.91 -11.40 -16.79
N ARG A 58 -1.66 -10.96 -16.63
CA ARG A 58 -0.48 -11.80 -16.81
C ARG A 58 -0.29 -12.70 -15.59
N LYS A 59 0.41 -13.82 -15.82
CA LYS A 59 0.73 -14.84 -14.80
C LYS A 59 2.23 -15.03 -14.55
N GLY A 60 3.08 -14.33 -15.30
CA GLY A 60 4.52 -14.37 -15.13
C GLY A 60 5.25 -13.37 -16.04
N PRO A 61 6.59 -13.24 -15.89
CA PRO A 61 7.41 -13.96 -14.90
C PRO A 61 7.11 -13.51 -13.46
N LEU A 62 7.20 -14.43 -12.50
CA LEU A 62 7.08 -14.13 -11.07
C LEU A 62 8.48 -13.90 -10.49
N LEU A 63 8.74 -12.68 -10.05
CA LEU A 63 9.97 -12.28 -9.36
C LEU A 63 9.72 -12.21 -7.86
N VAL A 64 10.75 -12.48 -7.06
CA VAL A 64 10.62 -12.43 -5.59
C VAL A 64 10.75 -10.98 -5.14
N PHE A 65 9.78 -10.47 -4.38
CA PHE A 65 9.87 -9.16 -3.73
C PHE A 65 10.60 -9.28 -2.39
N ARG A 66 10.11 -10.18 -1.54
CA ARG A 66 10.62 -10.49 -0.19
C ARG A 66 10.50 -11.98 0.05
N ASP A 67 11.51 -12.58 0.67
CA ASP A 67 11.49 -13.98 1.09
C ASP A 67 10.42 -14.27 2.17
N TYR A 68 10.29 -15.55 2.53
CA TYR A 68 9.34 -15.99 3.55
C TYR A 68 9.58 -15.29 4.89
N THR A 69 8.54 -14.62 5.39
CA THR A 69 8.47 -14.08 6.75
C THR A 69 7.19 -14.54 7.42
N THR A 70 7.20 -14.70 8.74
CA THR A 70 5.97 -14.98 9.48
C THR A 70 5.06 -13.77 9.40
N ASP A 71 3.89 -13.94 8.78
CA ASP A 71 3.01 -12.85 8.36
C ASP A 71 1.55 -13.35 8.39
N PRO A 72 0.77 -12.97 9.41
CA PRO A 72 -0.65 -13.31 9.48
C PRO A 72 -1.40 -12.67 8.32
N ASP A 73 -1.96 -13.49 7.43
CA ASP A 73 -2.58 -13.00 6.20
C ASP A 73 -4.00 -13.56 6.04
N VAL A 74 -4.97 -12.64 6.08
CA VAL A 74 -6.40 -12.97 6.02
C VAL A 74 -6.79 -13.56 4.65
N GLU A 75 -6.18 -13.11 3.55
CA GLU A 75 -6.46 -13.68 2.22
C GLU A 75 -6.02 -15.14 2.16
N ILE A 76 -4.84 -15.45 2.72
CA ILE A 76 -4.30 -16.81 2.81
C ILE A 76 -5.17 -17.66 3.74
N GLU A 77 -5.54 -17.16 4.92
CA GLU A 77 -6.43 -17.89 5.84
C GLU A 77 -7.76 -18.26 5.17
N GLN A 78 -8.40 -17.29 4.52
CA GLN A 78 -9.65 -17.53 3.80
C GLN A 78 -9.44 -18.47 2.61
N HIS A 79 -8.32 -18.38 1.90
CA HIS A 79 -7.98 -19.29 0.82
C HIS A 79 -7.84 -20.72 1.33
N ILE A 80 -7.09 -20.94 2.41
CA ILE A 80 -6.91 -22.25 3.05
C ILE A 80 -8.29 -22.79 3.46
N ARG A 81 -9.10 -22.01 4.17
CA ARG A 81 -10.43 -22.44 4.64
C ARG A 81 -11.34 -22.85 3.48
N ARG A 82 -11.32 -22.11 2.37
CA ARG A 82 -12.14 -22.41 1.17
C ARG A 82 -11.63 -23.66 0.42
N GLN A 83 -10.33 -23.77 0.20
CA GLN A 83 -9.74 -24.83 -0.64
C GLN A 83 -9.56 -26.16 0.09
N LEU A 84 -9.41 -26.13 1.42
CA LEU A 84 -9.15 -27.33 2.21
C LEU A 84 -10.25 -28.38 2.09
N PHE A 85 -11.52 -27.96 2.03
CA PHE A 85 -12.65 -28.88 1.82
C PHE A 85 -12.66 -29.54 0.43
N GLY A 86 -12.03 -28.91 -0.56
CA GLY A 86 -11.81 -29.50 -1.89
C GLY A 86 -10.72 -30.57 -1.92
N ARG A 87 -9.76 -30.56 -0.97
CA ARG A 87 -8.64 -31.51 -0.89
C ARG A 87 -9.02 -32.78 -0.12
N LYS A 88 -9.92 -33.58 -0.71
CA LYS A 88 -10.48 -34.81 -0.09
C LYS A 88 -9.40 -35.83 0.31
N ASP A 89 -8.33 -35.95 -0.46
CA ASP A 89 -7.19 -36.84 -0.22
C ASP A 89 -6.38 -36.42 1.02
N LEU A 90 -6.10 -35.13 1.17
CA LEU A 90 -5.41 -34.55 2.32
C LEU A 90 -6.25 -34.75 3.58
N LEU A 91 -7.53 -34.41 3.52
CA LEU A 91 -8.46 -34.59 4.63
C LEU A 91 -8.59 -36.07 5.01
N SER A 92 -8.62 -36.99 4.05
CA SER A 92 -8.68 -38.43 4.32
C SER A 92 -7.41 -38.93 5.03
N ARG A 93 -6.23 -38.46 4.60
CA ARG A 93 -4.95 -38.77 5.27
C ARG A 93 -4.91 -38.23 6.70
N ILE A 94 -5.38 -37.00 6.91
CA ILE A 94 -5.47 -36.38 8.24
C ILE A 94 -6.43 -37.17 9.13
N LYS A 95 -7.65 -37.47 8.65
CA LYS A 95 -8.64 -38.27 9.40
C LYS A 95 -8.11 -39.64 9.80
N LYS A 96 -7.38 -40.32 8.91
CA LYS A 96 -6.75 -41.61 9.20
C LYS A 96 -5.69 -41.50 10.30
N LYS A 97 -4.87 -40.44 10.28
CA LYS A 97 -3.82 -40.20 11.29
C LYS A 97 -4.38 -39.79 12.66
N VAL A 98 -5.43 -38.97 12.69
CA VAL A 98 -6.06 -38.51 13.94
C VAL A 98 -7.00 -39.57 14.52
N GLY A 99 -7.36 -40.59 13.74
CA GLY A 99 -8.17 -41.73 14.18
C GLY A 99 -9.67 -41.44 14.26
N PHE A 100 -10.18 -40.44 13.53
CA PHE A 100 -11.57 -39.99 13.68
C PHE A 100 -12.23 -39.58 12.36
N LYS A 101 -13.53 -39.90 12.20
CA LYS A 101 -14.24 -39.83 10.90
C LYS A 101 -15.20 -38.65 10.74
N LYS A 102 -15.74 -38.09 11.84
CA LYS A 102 -16.86 -37.12 11.80
C LYS A 102 -16.42 -35.67 11.62
N GLN A 103 -16.00 -34.97 12.68
CA GLN A 103 -15.62 -33.56 12.60
C GLN A 103 -14.14 -33.32 12.95
N LEU A 104 -13.52 -32.37 12.23
CA LEU A 104 -12.18 -31.86 12.50
C LEU A 104 -12.29 -30.35 12.68
N ARG A 105 -11.80 -29.84 13.81
CA ARG A 105 -11.60 -28.40 14.01
C ARG A 105 -10.24 -28.02 13.41
N LEU A 106 -10.25 -27.04 12.52
CA LEU A 106 -9.05 -26.42 11.97
C LEU A 106 -8.66 -25.20 12.79
N ASN A 107 -7.39 -25.14 13.19
CA ASN A 107 -6.74 -23.94 13.68
C ASN A 107 -5.51 -23.65 12.80
N ILE A 108 -5.39 -22.43 12.29
CA ILE A 108 -4.19 -21.98 11.58
C ILE A 108 -3.31 -21.31 12.64
N GLU A 109 -2.11 -21.84 12.87
CA GLU A 109 -1.24 -21.41 13.96
C GLU A 109 -0.22 -20.38 13.52
N GLU A 110 0.35 -20.57 12.34
CA GLU A 110 1.41 -19.74 11.79
C GLU A 110 1.26 -19.73 10.27
N ILE A 111 1.52 -18.58 9.66
CA ILE A 111 1.60 -18.41 8.21
C ILE A 111 2.93 -17.74 7.92
N GLN A 112 3.69 -18.34 7.02
CA GLN A 112 4.88 -17.74 6.42
C GLN A 112 4.53 -17.34 4.99
N VAL A 113 4.84 -16.10 4.61
CA VAL A 113 4.52 -15.54 3.30
C VAL A 113 5.77 -15.02 2.62
N ARG A 114 5.98 -15.48 1.39
CA ARG A 114 6.92 -14.91 0.41
C ARG A 114 6.12 -14.05 -0.56
N LEU A 115 6.49 -12.78 -0.66
CA LEU A 115 5.88 -11.85 -1.62
C LEU A 115 6.60 -11.99 -2.95
N GLN A 116 5.82 -12.14 -4.02
CA GLN A 116 6.29 -12.21 -5.40
C GLN A 116 5.48 -11.23 -6.24
N PHE A 117 6.03 -10.80 -7.37
CA PHE A 117 5.36 -9.87 -8.25
C PHE A 117 5.61 -10.19 -9.72
N ILE A 118 4.68 -9.74 -10.56
CA ILE A 118 4.84 -9.67 -12.00
C ILE A 118 5.23 -8.23 -12.34
N PRO A 119 6.39 -7.99 -12.99
CA PRO A 119 6.79 -6.65 -13.38
C PRO A 119 5.74 -5.95 -14.23
N GLN A 120 5.62 -4.63 -14.05
CA GLN A 120 4.90 -3.79 -15.02
C GLN A 120 5.53 -3.93 -16.42
N SER A 121 4.73 -3.74 -17.47
CA SER A 121 5.28 -3.63 -18.82
C SER A 121 6.17 -2.39 -18.93
N GLN A 122 7.26 -2.45 -19.70
CA GLN A 122 8.13 -1.30 -19.98
C GLN A 122 7.82 -0.66 -21.35
N ASP A 123 6.59 -0.85 -21.82
CA ASP A 123 6.09 -0.22 -23.05
C ASP A 123 5.59 1.20 -22.78
N GLY A 124 5.04 1.84 -23.82
CA GLY A 124 4.45 3.17 -23.71
C GLY A 124 3.38 3.26 -22.61
N LEU A 125 2.54 2.23 -22.48
CA LEU A 125 1.48 2.18 -21.47
C LEU A 125 2.06 2.15 -20.05
N GLY A 126 3.07 1.31 -19.83
CA GLY A 126 3.77 1.24 -18.55
C GLY A 126 4.36 2.58 -18.13
N THR A 127 5.03 3.23 -19.08
CA THR A 127 5.66 4.53 -18.87
C THR A 127 4.61 5.62 -18.62
N ALA A 128 3.48 5.61 -19.33
CA ALA A 128 2.38 6.55 -19.12
C ALA A 128 1.77 6.41 -17.71
N TYR A 129 1.57 5.18 -17.23
CA TYR A 129 1.08 4.96 -15.87
C TYR A 129 2.07 5.45 -14.82
N GLN A 130 3.37 5.21 -15.00
CA GLN A 130 4.38 5.72 -14.07
C GLN A 130 4.39 7.25 -14.02
N ARG A 131 4.27 7.93 -15.17
CA ARG A 131 4.15 9.40 -15.22
C ARG A 131 2.90 9.89 -14.49
N TYR A 132 1.76 9.23 -14.69
CA TYR A 132 0.54 9.55 -13.96
C TYR A 132 0.70 9.37 -12.45
N CYS A 133 1.32 8.27 -12.01
CA CYS A 133 1.61 8.01 -10.61
C CYS A 133 2.45 9.12 -9.99
N LEU A 134 3.49 9.60 -10.68
CA LEU A 134 4.28 10.74 -10.22
C LEU A 134 3.42 12.01 -10.11
N ASP A 135 2.72 12.35 -11.20
CA ASP A 135 1.92 13.57 -11.32
C ASP A 135 0.77 13.65 -10.28
N ILE A 136 0.04 12.55 -10.04
CA ILE A 136 -1.02 12.52 -9.05
C ILE A 136 -0.47 12.65 -7.62
N THR A 137 0.70 12.05 -7.33
CA THR A 137 1.32 12.20 -6.02
C THR A 137 1.80 13.62 -5.79
N ASP A 138 2.48 14.23 -6.76
CA ASP A 138 2.91 15.63 -6.68
C ASP A 138 1.72 16.58 -6.53
N SER A 139 0.61 16.29 -7.22
CA SER A 139 -0.64 17.03 -7.07
C SER A 139 -1.17 16.96 -5.63
N ILE A 140 -1.17 15.79 -4.99
CA ILE A 140 -1.61 15.64 -3.58
C ILE A 140 -0.72 16.46 -2.63
N PHE A 141 0.60 16.39 -2.80
CA PHE A 141 1.54 17.16 -1.98
C PHE A 141 1.39 18.66 -2.20
N GLY A 142 1.26 19.10 -3.45
CA GLY A 142 1.01 20.49 -3.82
C GLY A 142 -0.33 21.02 -3.30
N MET A 143 -1.37 20.19 -3.25
CA MET A 143 -2.66 20.59 -2.66
C MET A 143 -2.57 20.85 -1.15
N ASN A 144 -1.68 20.14 -0.45
CA ASN A 144 -1.52 20.23 1.00
C ASN A 144 -0.36 21.13 1.45
N GLY A 145 0.46 21.63 0.51
CA GLY A 145 1.68 22.38 0.83
C GLY A 145 2.70 21.55 1.62
N MET A 146 2.73 20.23 1.40
CA MET A 146 3.63 19.30 2.09
C MET A 146 4.75 18.81 1.18
N ASP A 147 5.88 18.44 1.76
CA ASP A 147 6.96 17.79 1.02
C ASP A 147 6.57 16.36 0.60
N ASN A 148 7.06 15.94 -0.57
CA ASN A 148 6.85 14.60 -1.07
C ASN A 148 7.61 13.58 -0.18
N ILE A 149 6.87 12.59 0.35
CA ILE A 149 7.42 11.56 1.25
C ILE A 149 8.09 10.40 0.51
N TYR A 150 7.86 10.30 -0.81
CA TYR A 150 8.44 9.23 -1.61
C TYR A 150 9.87 9.58 -1.97
N SER A 151 10.76 8.65 -1.63
CA SER A 151 12.13 8.66 -2.16
C SER A 151 12.19 8.17 -3.61
N ALA A 152 11.26 7.28 -4.00
CA ALA A 152 11.19 6.74 -5.35
C ALA A 152 9.80 6.17 -5.66
N ILE A 153 9.35 6.35 -6.91
CA ILE A 153 8.20 5.64 -7.51
C ILE A 153 8.72 4.92 -8.74
N THR A 154 8.82 3.58 -8.68
CA THR A 154 9.58 2.78 -9.66
C THR A 154 8.88 1.50 -10.06
N SER A 155 9.18 1.01 -11.27
CA SER A 155 8.68 -0.27 -11.77
C SER A 155 9.80 -1.32 -11.69
N PRO A 156 9.83 -2.19 -10.67
CA PRO A 156 10.93 -3.13 -10.49
C PRO A 156 10.95 -4.22 -11.56
N GLU A 157 12.15 -4.59 -12.01
CA GLU A 157 12.37 -5.59 -13.08
C GLU A 157 13.13 -6.83 -12.61
N LYS A 158 13.62 -6.82 -11.37
CA LYS A 158 14.46 -7.88 -10.80
C LYS A 158 13.93 -8.26 -9.43
N SER A 159 14.20 -9.50 -9.03
CA SER A 159 13.93 -9.95 -7.66
C SER A 159 14.67 -9.07 -6.65
N TYR A 160 14.07 -8.92 -5.47
CA TYR A 160 14.58 -8.13 -4.34
C TYR A 160 14.84 -6.68 -4.74
N PRO A 161 13.78 -5.94 -5.14
CA PRO A 161 13.94 -4.52 -5.43
C PRO A 161 14.44 -3.78 -4.19
N ALA A 162 15.35 -2.83 -4.39
CA ALA A 162 15.93 -2.07 -3.30
C ALA A 162 14.85 -1.18 -2.66
N ILE A 163 14.72 -1.27 -1.34
CA ILE A 163 13.85 -0.41 -0.54
C ILE A 163 14.73 0.71 0.02
N SER A 164 14.32 1.95 -0.23
CA SER A 164 15.01 3.13 0.29
C SER A 164 15.02 3.16 1.81
N GLN A 165 16.10 3.71 2.39
CA GLN A 165 16.18 4.01 3.81
C GLN A 165 15.78 5.45 4.14
N ASP A 166 15.72 6.33 3.13
CA ASP A 166 15.55 7.78 3.28
C ASP A 166 14.14 8.26 2.89
N GLY A 167 13.13 7.40 3.01
CA GLY A 167 11.73 7.73 2.68
C GLY A 167 10.93 6.51 2.24
N ILE A 168 9.73 6.74 1.71
CA ILE A 168 8.87 5.64 1.23
C ILE A 168 9.27 5.25 -0.19
N SER A 169 9.27 3.94 -0.48
CA SER A 169 9.44 3.40 -1.84
C SER A 169 8.10 2.91 -2.40
N ALA A 170 7.64 3.47 -3.52
CA ALA A 170 6.46 2.96 -4.22
C ALA A 170 6.89 2.08 -5.40
N PHE A 171 6.34 0.87 -5.47
CA PHE A 171 6.65 -0.12 -6.51
C PHE A 171 5.45 -0.37 -7.42
N LEU A 172 5.57 0.01 -8.68
CA LEU A 172 4.57 -0.24 -9.70
C LEU A 172 4.76 -1.64 -10.26
N VAL A 173 3.80 -2.52 -9.98
CA VAL A 173 3.83 -3.90 -10.46
C VAL A 173 2.58 -4.16 -11.28
N HIS A 174 2.65 -5.16 -12.15
CA HIS A 174 1.42 -5.62 -12.77
C HIS A 174 0.56 -6.35 -11.77
N ARG A 175 1.17 -7.29 -11.04
CA ARG A 175 0.43 -8.14 -10.14
C ARG A 175 1.25 -8.60 -8.95
N LEU A 176 0.62 -8.76 -7.80
CA LEU A 176 1.21 -9.30 -6.57
C LEU A 176 0.75 -10.75 -6.36
N ALA A 177 1.69 -11.61 -5.96
CA ALA A 177 1.43 -12.98 -5.57
C ALA A 177 2.02 -13.26 -4.19
N LYS A 178 1.34 -14.12 -3.44
CA LYS A 178 1.70 -14.56 -2.10
C LYS A 178 1.90 -16.06 -2.16
N ASP A 179 3.15 -16.50 -2.04
CA ASP A 179 3.49 -17.90 -1.85
C ASP A 179 3.58 -18.18 -0.34
N PHE A 180 2.85 -19.17 0.14
CA PHE A 180 2.62 -19.35 1.56
C PHE A 180 2.92 -20.76 2.06
N ARG A 181 3.28 -20.83 3.34
CA ARG A 181 3.41 -22.05 4.14
C ARG A 181 2.67 -21.82 5.44
N ALA A 182 1.60 -22.54 5.68
CA ALA A 182 0.78 -22.41 6.86
C ALA A 182 0.86 -23.66 7.73
N THR A 183 1.19 -23.49 9.01
CA THR A 183 1.11 -24.56 10.01
C THR A 183 -0.33 -24.65 10.50
N CYS A 184 -0.99 -25.76 10.20
CA CYS A 184 -2.38 -26.01 10.57
C CYS A 184 -2.48 -27.12 11.61
N ARG A 185 -3.18 -26.87 12.71
CA ARG A 185 -3.57 -27.89 13.69
C ARG A 185 -4.99 -28.37 13.41
N PHE A 186 -5.10 -29.68 13.23
CA PHE A 186 -6.38 -30.38 13.11
C PHE A 186 -6.67 -31.10 14.41
N THR A 187 -7.80 -30.78 15.04
CA THR A 187 -8.21 -31.38 16.33
C THR A 187 -9.51 -32.14 16.14
N ALA A 188 -9.54 -33.41 16.54
CA ALA A 188 -10.76 -34.20 16.59
C ALA A 188 -11.57 -33.89 17.86
N GLU A 189 -12.85 -34.25 17.87
CA GLU A 189 -13.72 -34.15 19.07
C GLU A 189 -13.14 -34.88 20.28
N SER A 190 -12.36 -35.95 20.08
CA SER A 190 -11.67 -36.67 21.15
C SER A 190 -10.53 -35.88 21.82
N GLY A 191 -10.18 -34.70 21.31
CA GLY A 191 -9.04 -33.91 21.76
C GLY A 191 -7.71 -34.27 21.08
N ASN A 192 -7.64 -35.39 20.34
CA ASN A 192 -6.46 -35.76 19.57
C ASN A 192 -6.21 -34.71 18.48
N SER A 193 -4.95 -34.28 18.35
CA SER A 193 -4.57 -33.28 17.35
C SER A 193 -3.34 -33.68 16.55
N ILE A 194 -3.29 -33.21 15.30
CA ILE A 194 -2.12 -33.33 14.43
C ILE A 194 -1.81 -31.97 13.82
N LYS A 195 -0.52 -31.65 13.71
CA LYS A 195 -0.05 -30.50 12.94
C LYS A 195 0.33 -30.93 11.52
N THR A 196 0.00 -30.10 10.53
CA THR A 196 0.34 -30.34 9.13
C THR A 196 0.59 -29.00 8.44
N ILE A 197 1.61 -28.97 7.59
CA ILE A 197 1.93 -27.80 6.79
C ILE A 197 1.11 -27.84 5.51
N ILE A 198 0.43 -26.74 5.23
CA ILE A 198 -0.28 -26.50 3.97
C ILE A 198 0.46 -25.41 3.23
N SER A 199 0.91 -25.71 2.01
CA SER A 199 1.56 -24.74 1.13
C SER A 199 0.74 -24.50 -0.13
N GLY A 200 0.92 -23.32 -0.72
CA GLY A 200 0.29 -22.92 -1.97
C GLY A 200 0.68 -21.50 -2.35
N ALA A 201 0.16 -21.04 -3.49
CA ALA A 201 0.33 -19.66 -3.92
C ALA A 201 -1.02 -19.08 -4.33
N ILE A 202 -1.22 -17.80 -4.03
CA ILE A 202 -2.38 -17.02 -4.47
C ILE A 202 -1.89 -15.72 -5.10
N TYR A 203 -2.69 -15.17 -6.00
CA TYR A 203 -2.55 -13.76 -6.37
C TYR A 203 -3.32 -12.93 -5.36
N SER A 204 -2.71 -11.84 -4.89
CA SER A 204 -3.33 -10.96 -3.91
C SER A 204 -4.40 -10.10 -4.57
N ASN A 205 -5.52 -9.87 -3.88
CA ASN A 205 -6.56 -8.96 -4.34
C ASN A 205 -6.30 -7.50 -3.89
N HIS A 206 -5.23 -7.25 -3.11
CA HIS A 206 -4.87 -5.91 -2.65
C HIS A 206 -4.19 -5.11 -3.75
N LEU A 207 -4.90 -4.18 -4.38
CA LEU A 207 -4.34 -3.38 -5.49
C LEU A 207 -3.35 -2.30 -5.02
N GLY A 208 -3.43 -1.91 -3.76
CA GLY A 208 -2.45 -1.15 -2.98
C GLY A 208 -2.40 -1.72 -1.56
N ALA A 209 -1.30 -1.49 -0.83
CA ALA A 209 -1.19 -1.90 0.57
C ALA A 209 -0.19 -1.02 1.34
N VAL A 210 -0.71 -0.21 2.25
CA VAL A 210 0.03 0.34 3.39
C VAL A 210 -0.25 -0.57 4.59
N ASP A 211 0.71 -1.42 4.92
CA ASP A 211 0.60 -2.32 6.06
C ASP A 211 1.01 -1.61 7.36
N LEU A 212 0.14 -1.69 8.39
CA LEU A 212 0.44 -1.32 9.77
C LEU A 212 0.76 -2.58 10.58
N GLU A 213 2.02 -2.75 10.95
CA GLU A 213 2.47 -3.82 11.83
C GLU A 213 2.27 -3.45 13.29
N ILE A 214 1.81 -4.42 14.06
CA ILE A 214 1.65 -4.32 15.51
C ILE A 214 2.41 -5.48 16.13
N GLU A 215 3.42 -5.15 16.92
CA GLU A 215 4.24 -6.12 17.66
C GLU A 215 4.01 -5.95 19.17
N MET A 216 3.95 -7.06 19.90
CA MET A 216 3.97 -7.04 21.38
C MET A 216 5.41 -7.24 21.83
N VAL A 217 6.07 -6.17 22.27
CA VAL A 217 7.47 -6.21 22.71
C VAL A 217 7.62 -6.71 24.16
N ALA A 218 6.59 -6.49 24.98
CA ALA A 218 6.47 -7.04 26.32
C ALA A 218 4.97 -7.14 26.70
N PRO A 219 4.61 -7.87 27.78
CA PRO A 219 3.22 -7.89 28.24
C PRO A 219 2.66 -6.48 28.44
N GLY A 220 1.62 -6.13 27.69
CA GLY A 220 0.98 -4.81 27.72
C GLY A 220 1.75 -3.69 27.00
N GLN A 221 2.89 -3.99 26.34
CA GLN A 221 3.67 -3.02 25.55
C GLN A 221 3.63 -3.40 24.08
N PHE A 222 3.20 -2.46 23.25
CA PHE A 222 3.00 -2.67 21.82
C PHE A 222 3.70 -1.59 21.01
N GLU A 223 4.32 -1.98 19.91
CA GLU A 223 4.93 -1.09 18.93
C GLU A 223 4.13 -1.13 17.62
N LEU A 224 4.06 0.04 16.97
CA LEU A 224 3.40 0.24 15.69
C LEU A 224 4.44 0.63 14.64
N ALA A 225 4.42 -0.03 13.49
CA ALA A 225 5.32 0.30 12.39
C ALA A 225 4.60 0.17 11.05
N ARG A 226 4.68 1.21 10.21
CA ARG A 226 4.31 1.10 8.80
C ARG A 226 5.52 0.65 7.98
N LYS A 227 5.28 -0.17 6.95
CA LYS A 227 6.35 -0.55 6.04
C LYS A 227 6.94 0.68 5.35
N PRO A 228 8.25 0.71 5.05
CA PRO A 228 8.87 1.81 4.31
C PRO A 228 8.62 1.72 2.79
N PHE A 229 7.57 0.99 2.38
CA PHE A 229 7.24 0.80 0.98
C PHE A 229 5.76 0.48 0.77
N THR A 230 5.26 0.77 -0.43
CA THR A 230 3.95 0.36 -0.92
C THR A 230 4.09 -0.27 -2.30
N ILE A 231 3.17 -1.18 -2.65
CA ILE A 231 3.12 -1.85 -3.95
C ILE A 231 1.81 -1.48 -4.63
N TRP A 232 1.87 -0.94 -5.85
CA TRP A 232 0.72 -0.52 -6.64
C TRP A 232 0.55 -1.48 -7.82
N GLN A 233 -0.55 -2.23 -7.83
CA GLN A 233 -0.88 -3.17 -8.90
C GLN A 233 -1.65 -2.47 -10.02
N ASN A 234 -1.29 -2.73 -11.27
CA ASN A 234 -2.04 -2.23 -12.43
C ASN A 234 -2.96 -3.27 -13.11
N ASP A 235 -3.01 -4.51 -12.60
CA ASP A 235 -3.95 -5.55 -13.03
C ASP A 235 -5.35 -5.28 -12.48
N THR A 236 -6.11 -4.45 -13.21
CA THR A 236 -7.52 -4.15 -12.92
C THR A 236 -8.29 -3.89 -14.21
N ASP A 237 -9.58 -4.19 -14.20
CA ASP A 237 -10.53 -3.87 -15.27
C ASP A 237 -11.22 -2.50 -15.05
N ASN A 238 -10.93 -1.83 -13.93
CA ASN A 238 -11.58 -0.60 -13.54
C ASN A 238 -10.60 0.59 -13.54
N LEU A 239 -10.83 1.54 -14.46
CA LEU A 239 -10.00 2.74 -14.60
C LEU A 239 -10.00 3.62 -13.34
N TYR A 240 -11.16 3.78 -12.67
CA TYR A 240 -11.22 4.55 -11.43
C TYR A 240 -10.30 3.94 -10.39
N THR A 241 -10.36 2.62 -10.22
CA THR A 241 -9.49 1.90 -9.29
C THR A 241 -8.02 2.06 -9.66
N LEU A 242 -7.67 1.88 -10.94
CA LEU A 242 -6.29 2.05 -11.42
C LEU A 242 -5.71 3.43 -11.07
N MET A 243 -6.53 4.47 -11.23
CA MET A 243 -6.17 5.86 -10.92
C MET A 243 -6.18 6.14 -9.41
N ALA A 244 -7.09 5.54 -8.67
CA ALA A 244 -7.24 5.74 -7.23
C ALA A 244 -6.04 5.22 -6.43
N ILE A 245 -5.45 4.07 -6.81
CA ILE A 245 -4.39 3.40 -6.05
C ILE A 245 -3.26 4.35 -5.61
N PRO A 246 -2.53 5.05 -6.50
CA PRO A 246 -1.44 5.94 -6.07
C PRO A 246 -1.92 7.06 -5.14
N ALA A 247 -3.15 7.55 -5.31
CA ALA A 247 -3.70 8.58 -4.45
C ALA A 247 -4.08 8.03 -3.06
N GLU A 248 -4.74 6.88 -3.03
CA GLU A 248 -5.19 6.17 -1.83
C GLU A 248 -4.01 5.84 -0.93
N GLU A 249 -3.00 5.16 -1.47
CA GLU A 249 -1.81 4.73 -0.72
C GLU A 249 -0.99 5.92 -0.21
N THR A 250 -0.91 6.99 -0.99
CA THR A 250 -0.24 8.23 -0.56
C THR A 250 -0.96 8.90 0.61
N LEU A 251 -2.30 8.95 0.56
CA LEU A 251 -3.10 9.49 1.64
C LEU A 251 -3.03 8.61 2.89
N HIS A 252 -2.94 7.28 2.74
CA HIS A 252 -2.70 6.37 3.86
C HIS A 252 -1.38 6.64 4.58
N TYR A 253 -0.29 6.94 3.87
CA TYR A 253 0.95 7.36 4.54
C TYR A 253 0.86 8.74 5.19
N LEU A 254 0.19 9.69 4.53
CA LEU A 254 0.07 11.06 5.03
C LEU A 254 -0.77 11.13 6.31
N LEU A 255 -1.99 10.57 6.24
CA LEU A 255 -2.98 10.58 7.31
C LEU A 255 -2.68 9.52 8.37
N GLY A 256 -2.05 8.41 7.96
CA GLY A 256 -1.75 7.29 8.83
C GLY A 256 -0.95 7.66 10.06
N ARG A 257 -0.09 8.68 9.97
CA ARG A 257 0.65 9.19 11.15
C ARG A 257 -0.29 9.70 12.26
N ALA A 258 -1.43 10.30 11.90
CA ALA A 258 -2.41 10.75 12.86
C ALA A 258 -3.18 9.56 13.46
N THR A 259 -3.52 8.55 12.63
CA THR A 259 -4.12 7.28 13.07
C THR A 259 -3.21 6.55 14.05
N ASP A 260 -1.93 6.40 13.71
CA ASP A 260 -0.93 5.70 14.51
C ASP A 260 -0.73 6.39 15.87
N ARG A 261 -0.81 7.73 15.90
CA ARG A 261 -0.79 8.53 17.14
C ARG A 261 -1.99 8.24 18.03
N GLU A 262 -3.19 8.14 17.46
CA GLU A 262 -4.41 7.82 18.23
C GLU A 262 -4.37 6.40 18.78
N ILE A 263 -3.92 5.42 17.98
CA ILE A 263 -3.73 4.04 18.43
C ILE A 263 -2.69 3.98 19.56
N SER A 264 -1.54 4.64 19.39
CA SER A 264 -0.48 4.70 20.40
C SER A 264 -0.97 5.34 21.70
N THR A 265 -1.73 6.44 21.60
CA THR A 265 -2.34 7.12 22.75
C THR A 265 -3.33 6.19 23.46
N HIS A 266 -4.13 5.44 22.70
CA HIS A 266 -5.04 4.44 23.27
C HIS A 266 -4.27 3.35 24.03
N PHE A 267 -3.18 2.82 23.45
CA PHE A 267 -2.36 1.79 24.09
C PHE A 267 -1.69 2.29 25.37
N GLN A 268 -1.30 3.56 25.44
CA GLN A 268 -0.71 4.16 26.65
C GLN A 268 -1.76 4.36 27.76
N ASN A 269 -2.94 4.84 27.41
CA ASN A 269 -4.01 5.12 28.38
C ASN A 269 -4.69 3.84 28.89
N ARG A 270 -4.88 2.86 28.00
CA ARG A 270 -5.52 1.58 28.29
C ARG A 270 -4.83 0.47 27.50
N PRO A 271 -3.71 -0.07 28.03
CA PRO A 271 -2.98 -1.15 27.38
C PRO A 271 -3.88 -2.35 27.03
N PRO A 272 -3.85 -2.83 25.78
CA PRO A 272 -4.56 -4.05 25.39
C PRO A 272 -4.03 -5.27 26.15
N GLU A 273 -4.92 -6.19 26.52
CA GLU A 273 -4.54 -7.43 27.22
C GLU A 273 -3.83 -8.45 26.33
N SER A 274 -3.95 -8.29 25.00
CA SER A 274 -3.39 -9.22 24.03
C SER A 274 -3.16 -8.55 22.67
N LEU A 275 -2.36 -9.19 21.82
CA LEU A 275 -2.16 -8.76 20.43
C LEU A 275 -3.48 -8.75 19.63
N ALA A 276 -4.39 -9.68 19.92
CA ALA A 276 -5.72 -9.69 19.29
C ALA A 276 -6.54 -8.45 19.69
N ALA A 277 -6.50 -8.05 20.97
CA ALA A 277 -7.15 -6.83 21.43
C ALA A 277 -6.51 -5.58 20.80
N ALA A 278 -5.18 -5.52 20.71
CA ALA A 278 -4.45 -4.44 20.06
C ALA A 278 -4.85 -4.30 18.58
N ARG A 279 -4.91 -5.41 17.85
CA ARG A 279 -5.37 -5.44 16.45
C ARG A 279 -6.81 -4.95 16.28
N ASN A 280 -7.72 -5.36 17.16
CA ASN A 280 -9.11 -4.88 17.10
C ASN A 280 -9.20 -3.36 17.25
N ILE A 281 -8.42 -2.76 18.16
CA ILE A 281 -8.36 -1.30 18.31
C ILE A 281 -7.80 -0.64 17.05
N ALA A 282 -6.73 -1.19 16.48
CA ALA A 282 -6.17 -0.67 15.24
C ALA A 282 -7.14 -0.80 14.06
N GLU A 283 -7.86 -1.91 13.90
CA GLU A 283 -8.91 -2.09 12.88
C GLU A 283 -10.04 -1.05 13.01
N GLU A 284 -10.33 -0.60 14.24
CA GLU A 284 -11.32 0.44 14.47
C GLU A 284 -10.87 1.77 13.88
N TRP A 285 -9.64 2.17 14.19
CA TRP A 285 -9.02 3.41 13.72
C TRP A 285 -8.67 3.38 12.23
N MET A 286 -8.15 2.26 11.71
CA MET A 286 -7.87 2.10 10.29
C MET A 286 -9.14 2.27 9.46
N ALA A 287 -10.28 1.73 9.87
CA ALA A 287 -11.52 1.95 9.12
C ALA A 287 -12.02 3.40 9.15
N LEU A 288 -11.60 4.19 10.15
CA LEU A 288 -11.81 5.63 10.15
C LEU A 288 -10.88 6.29 9.12
N GLU A 289 -9.61 5.90 9.07
CA GLU A 289 -8.63 6.30 8.05
C GLU A 289 -9.16 6.00 6.64
N GLU A 290 -9.62 4.78 6.37
CA GLU A 290 -10.25 4.36 5.11
C GLU A 290 -11.41 5.27 4.69
N SER A 291 -12.20 5.75 5.66
CA SER A 291 -13.35 6.59 5.37
C SER A 291 -12.95 7.99 4.89
N VAL A 292 -11.93 8.59 5.51
CA VAL A 292 -11.42 9.90 5.12
C VAL A 292 -10.61 9.79 3.83
N VAL A 293 -9.77 8.77 3.69
CA VAL A 293 -8.97 8.49 2.49
C VAL A 293 -9.89 8.32 1.29
N GLY A 294 -10.92 7.48 1.39
CA GLY A 294 -11.86 7.26 0.29
C GLY A 294 -12.58 8.55 -0.16
N GLY A 295 -12.92 9.43 0.78
CA GLY A 295 -13.48 10.75 0.49
C GLY A 295 -12.49 11.69 -0.21
N LEU A 296 -11.23 11.70 0.25
CA LEU A 296 -10.18 12.54 -0.30
C LEU A 296 -9.71 12.08 -1.68
N VAL A 297 -9.63 10.78 -1.93
CA VAL A 297 -9.31 10.22 -3.25
C VAL A 297 -10.30 10.72 -4.31
N ASP A 298 -11.61 10.68 -4.02
CA ASP A 298 -12.63 11.19 -4.94
C ASP A 298 -12.40 12.68 -5.26
N ARG A 299 -12.09 13.50 -4.25
CA ARG A 299 -11.77 14.92 -4.44
C ARG A 299 -10.48 15.15 -5.25
N VAL A 300 -9.42 14.39 -4.96
CA VAL A 300 -8.13 14.46 -5.65
C VAL A 300 -8.30 14.14 -7.12
N LEU A 301 -8.97 13.02 -7.43
CA LEU A 301 -9.17 12.61 -8.82
C LEU A 301 -10.06 13.61 -9.58
N ARG A 302 -11.12 14.13 -8.94
CA ARG A 302 -11.98 15.16 -9.59
C ARG A 302 -11.16 16.40 -9.95
N ARG A 303 -10.41 16.93 -9.00
CA ARG A 303 -9.56 18.10 -9.23
C ARG A 303 -8.47 17.81 -10.26
N TYR A 304 -7.90 16.61 -10.26
CA TYR A 304 -6.92 16.20 -11.26
C TYR A 304 -7.50 16.22 -12.69
N CYS A 305 -8.75 15.74 -12.85
CA CYS A 305 -9.47 15.78 -14.12
C CYS A 305 -9.82 17.22 -14.53
N GLU A 306 -10.35 18.02 -13.60
CA GLU A 306 -10.73 19.42 -13.82
C GLU A 306 -9.54 20.27 -14.28
N ASN A 307 -8.38 20.14 -13.62
CA ASN A 307 -7.15 20.86 -13.98
C ASN A 307 -6.67 20.52 -15.40
N ARG A 308 -7.01 19.34 -15.91
CA ARG A 308 -6.69 18.87 -17.26
C ARG A 308 -7.81 19.06 -18.26
N ARG A 309 -8.90 19.75 -17.87
CA ARG A 309 -10.11 19.99 -18.69
C ARG A 309 -10.77 18.70 -19.18
N LEU A 310 -10.67 17.64 -18.38
CA LEU A 310 -11.29 16.35 -18.65
C LEU A 310 -12.60 16.27 -17.89
N LYS A 311 -13.67 15.83 -18.56
CA LYS A 311 -14.93 15.61 -17.87
C LYS A 311 -14.86 14.29 -17.12
N TRP A 312 -15.22 14.33 -15.83
CA TRP A 312 -15.34 13.13 -14.99
C TRP A 312 -16.23 12.06 -15.62
N SER A 313 -17.36 12.47 -16.22
CA SER A 313 -18.26 11.58 -16.93
C SER A 313 -17.57 10.85 -18.08
N ASP A 314 -16.70 11.52 -18.81
CA ASP A 314 -16.13 10.96 -20.02
C ASP A 314 -15.13 9.83 -19.68
N LEU A 315 -14.52 9.90 -18.51
CA LEU A 315 -13.59 8.87 -18.01
C LEU A 315 -14.29 7.72 -17.27
N PHE A 316 -15.37 8.02 -16.53
CA PHE A 316 -15.97 7.07 -15.59
C PHE A 316 -17.46 6.77 -15.83
N ALA A 317 -18.08 7.24 -16.92
CA ALA A 317 -19.50 7.07 -17.21
C ALA A 317 -19.99 5.61 -17.13
N ASN A 318 -19.16 4.67 -17.55
CA ASN A 318 -19.53 3.24 -17.63
C ASN A 318 -18.97 2.41 -16.47
N ASN A 319 -18.16 3.00 -15.60
CA ASN A 319 -17.51 2.34 -14.46
C ASN A 319 -17.48 3.30 -13.26
N PRO A 320 -18.64 3.60 -12.65
CA PRO A 320 -18.66 4.29 -11.36
C PRO A 320 -17.80 3.49 -10.36
N GLN A 321 -17.20 4.19 -9.38
CA GLN A 321 -16.37 3.65 -8.29
C GLN A 321 -16.61 2.15 -8.12
N ALA A 322 -15.60 1.31 -8.44
CA ALA A 322 -15.74 -0.15 -8.44
C ALA A 322 -16.53 -0.60 -7.20
N MET A 323 -17.37 -1.63 -7.34
CA MET A 323 -18.02 -2.27 -6.19
C MET A 323 -16.94 -2.71 -5.21
N VAL A 324 -16.63 -1.83 -4.26
CA VAL A 324 -15.61 -2.10 -3.25
C VAL A 324 -16.15 -3.23 -2.40
N PRO A 325 -15.37 -4.30 -2.17
CA PRO A 325 -15.86 -5.45 -1.43
C PRO A 325 -16.39 -5.01 -0.07
N GLU A 326 -17.47 -5.66 0.39
CA GLU A 326 -18.05 -5.44 1.72
C GLU A 326 -17.11 -5.92 2.83
N LEU A 327 -15.94 -5.30 2.95
CA LEU A 327 -14.97 -5.54 4.00
C LEU A 327 -15.27 -4.65 5.19
N ARG A 328 -15.02 -5.17 6.40
CA ARG A 328 -15.23 -4.46 7.67
C ARG A 328 -14.49 -3.12 7.74
N GLN A 329 -13.36 -2.99 7.04
CA GLN A 329 -12.57 -1.76 6.97
C GLN A 329 -13.29 -0.63 6.22
N TYR A 330 -14.16 -0.94 5.24
CA TYR A 330 -14.90 0.06 4.45
C TYR A 330 -16.28 0.43 5.04
N ARG A 331 -16.58 0.00 6.27
CA ARG A 331 -17.91 0.17 6.88
C ARG A 331 -18.41 1.61 6.96
N TYR A 332 -17.51 2.60 6.99
CA TYR A 332 -17.88 4.02 7.03
C TYR A 332 -17.71 4.75 5.69
N ARG A 333 -17.37 4.07 4.60
CA ARG A 333 -17.01 4.68 3.30
C ARG A 333 -18.05 5.69 2.79
N LYS A 334 -19.33 5.33 2.80
CA LYS A 334 -20.42 6.23 2.34
C LYS A 334 -20.49 7.52 3.17
N ARG A 335 -20.36 7.40 4.50
CA ARG A 335 -20.37 8.56 5.39
C ARG A 335 -19.11 9.40 5.22
N GLY A 336 -17.96 8.76 5.02
CA GLY A 336 -16.68 9.42 4.78
C GLY A 336 -16.69 10.24 3.48
N LEU A 337 -17.20 9.64 2.40
CA LEU A 337 -17.41 10.34 1.12
C LEU A 337 -18.27 11.59 1.29
N GLN A 338 -19.41 11.47 1.99
CA GLN A 338 -20.29 12.61 2.23
C GLN A 338 -19.64 13.68 3.10
N LEU A 339 -19.04 13.29 4.23
CA LEU A 339 -18.43 14.24 5.15
C LEU A 339 -17.25 14.99 4.50
N VAL A 340 -16.37 14.30 3.79
CA VAL A 340 -15.29 14.95 3.04
C VAL A 340 -15.84 15.81 1.91
N ALA A 341 -16.96 15.43 1.30
CA ALA A 341 -17.62 16.28 0.33
C ALA A 341 -18.09 17.60 0.97
N ASP A 342 -18.68 17.55 2.16
CA ASP A 342 -19.19 18.73 2.86
C ASP A 342 -18.08 19.63 3.42
N LEU A 343 -16.99 19.04 3.94
CA LEU A 343 -15.85 19.80 4.47
C LEU A 343 -14.95 20.38 3.37
N GLY A 344 -14.84 19.69 2.24
CA GLY A 344 -13.81 19.96 1.23
C GLY A 344 -12.45 19.35 1.59
N PHE A 345 -11.54 19.31 0.61
CA PHE A 345 -10.26 18.59 0.71
C PHE A 345 -9.39 19.10 1.86
N GLN A 346 -9.06 20.40 1.87
CA GLN A 346 -8.13 20.97 2.86
C GLN A 346 -8.66 20.84 4.28
N HIS A 347 -9.93 21.19 4.50
CA HIS A 347 -10.50 21.16 5.85
C HIS A 347 -10.65 19.73 6.38
N ALA A 348 -10.95 18.74 5.52
CA ALA A 348 -10.97 17.34 5.92
C ALA A 348 -9.56 16.82 6.28
N MET A 349 -8.54 17.16 5.48
CA MET A 349 -7.13 16.84 5.78
C MET A 349 -6.70 17.44 7.12
N ASP A 350 -6.91 18.75 7.31
CA ASP A 350 -6.52 19.46 8.53
C ASP A 350 -7.23 18.90 9.77
N LEU A 351 -8.55 18.66 9.66
CA LEU A 351 -9.34 18.10 10.75
C LEU A 351 -8.82 16.72 11.16
N TYR A 352 -8.52 15.85 10.18
CA TYR A 352 -8.06 14.50 10.48
C TYR A 352 -6.62 14.48 11.02
N LEU A 353 -5.70 15.26 10.44
CA LEU A 353 -4.31 15.34 10.89
C LEU A 353 -4.20 15.95 12.31
N ASP A 354 -5.05 16.94 12.62
CA ASP A 354 -5.12 17.53 13.96
C ASP A 354 -5.75 16.55 14.95
N SER A 355 -6.93 16.01 14.64
CA SER A 355 -7.68 15.13 15.54
C SER A 355 -8.58 14.12 14.79
N PRO A 356 -8.10 12.88 14.58
CA PRO A 356 -8.94 11.81 14.05
C PRO A 356 -10.17 11.56 14.94
N SER A 357 -10.05 11.72 16.25
CA SER A 357 -11.18 11.66 17.19
C SER A 357 -12.29 12.66 16.86
N ARG A 358 -11.97 13.93 16.55
CA ARG A 358 -12.98 14.92 16.11
C ARG A 358 -13.58 14.60 14.76
N PHE A 359 -12.78 14.05 13.84
CA PHE A 359 -13.31 13.57 12.56
C PHE A 359 -14.34 12.43 12.81
N ARG A 360 -14.02 11.49 13.70
CA ARG A 360 -14.91 10.39 14.11
C ARG A 360 -16.24 10.90 14.66
N GLU A 361 -16.23 11.91 15.52
CA GLU A 361 -17.45 12.51 16.09
C GLU A 361 -18.39 13.08 15.03
N ARG A 362 -17.86 13.61 13.92
CA ARG A 362 -18.67 14.12 12.80
C ARG A 362 -19.12 13.02 11.85
N LEU A 363 -18.40 11.91 11.80
CA LEU A 363 -18.66 10.79 10.90
C LEU A 363 -19.73 9.82 11.43
N LEU A 364 -19.75 9.60 12.74
CA LEU A 364 -20.62 8.64 13.41
C LEU A 364 -21.97 9.24 13.77
#